data_AF-A0A8C3KU69-F1
#
_entry.id   AF-A0A8C3KU69-F1
#
_cell.length_a   1.000
_cell.length_b   1.000
_cell.length_c   1.000
_cell.angle_alpha   90.00
_cell.angle_beta   90.00
_cell.angle_gamma   90.00
#
_symmetry.space_group_name_H-M   'P 1'
#
loop_
_entity.id
_entity.type
_entity.pdbx_description
1 polymer ?
#
loop_
_entity_poly.entity_id
_entity_poly.type
_entity_poly.pdbx_seq_one_letter_code
_entity_poly.pdbx_strand_id
1 'polypeptide(L)'
;MSAAAGFESRLRLQSPRRAAVLSALLAESCPRDTMSQDRGGAEKWSRPYCRGPLRAQRRSRLPLYVKNLPASARTRPLSVFCPSALFCRPAISRPQPNAPYSMAAAAAPLSPQPRGAAGSAVLSPTRISRLQEKEELRQLNDRLAIYIDKVRSLETENSALQRRVSEREQVCGREISALKELFETELADARKTLDDTARERAKLQIELGKLRAEHEQVLSSYAKKDSDLNAAQVKLREFEAALNAKEAALATALGDKRSQEEELEDLRDQIVQLEVSLAAAKKELADETLQKVDLENRCQSLIEDLEFRKNMYEELENIRQSSEMHSCTANTVREELHESRMRIETLSSHIADIQKESRAWQDRVHELEDALSKERENCRKILAENEREVAEMRNLMQQQFSDYEQLLDVKLALDMEISAYRKLLESEEERLRLSPGPSSRVTVSRASSSRSVRTTRGKRKRIDVEESEASSSVSISHSASATGNISIEEIDVDGKFIRLKNTSEQDQPMGGWEMIRKIGDTSASYRYTSRYVLKAGQTVTIWAANAGVTASPPTDLIWKNQNSWGTGEDVKVVLKNSQGEEVAQRSTVFKTTVNEEEEEEEGEEILEGDVIHQQGSPRKSRRSCAIM
;
A
#
# COMPACT_ATOMS: atom_id res chain seq x y z
N MET A 1 22.77 13.01 -39.67
CA MET A 1 23.72 13.88 -40.39
C MET A 1 23.13 14.15 -41.76
N SER A 2 23.16 15.40 -42.25
CA SER A 2 22.46 15.89 -43.46
C SER A 2 20.90 15.79 -43.38
N ALA A 3 20.05 16.80 -43.56
CA ALA A 3 20.09 18.11 -44.26
C ALA A 3 20.08 18.00 -45.80
N ALA A 4 19.32 18.78 -46.59
CA ALA A 4 18.36 19.87 -46.30
C ALA A 4 17.23 19.89 -47.39
N ALA A 5 15.97 20.26 -47.13
CA ALA A 5 15.35 21.61 -47.16
C ALA A 5 15.07 22.22 -48.58
N GLY A 6 13.93 22.93 -48.73
CA GLY A 6 13.38 23.50 -49.98
C GLY A 6 12.16 22.70 -50.48
N PHE A 7 10.88 23.11 -50.40
CA PHE A 7 10.18 24.42 -50.22
C PHE A 7 9.88 25.19 -51.54
N GLU A 8 8.69 25.82 -51.60
CA GLU A 8 8.09 26.61 -52.71
C GLU A 8 7.58 25.81 -53.96
N SER A 9 6.47 26.18 -54.64
CA SER A 9 5.46 27.23 -54.35
C SER A 9 4.09 27.07 -55.06
N ARG A 10 3.01 27.37 -54.30
CA ARG A 10 1.82 28.21 -54.66
C ARG A 10 0.65 27.75 -55.58
N LEU A 11 -0.52 28.34 -55.22
CA LEU A 11 -1.71 28.72 -56.05
C LEU A 11 -2.70 27.59 -56.42
N ARG A 12 -4.05 27.74 -56.35
CA ARG A 12 -4.97 28.90 -56.19
C ARG A 12 -6.29 28.53 -55.45
N LEU A 13 -6.79 29.46 -54.61
CA LEU A 13 -8.23 29.81 -54.35
C LEU A 13 -9.16 28.68 -53.78
N GLN A 14 -10.30 28.95 -53.13
CA GLN A 14 -11.07 30.20 -52.90
C GLN A 14 -11.73 30.22 -51.49
N SER A 15 -12.31 31.37 -51.09
CA SER A 15 -12.79 31.66 -49.73
C SER A 15 -14.17 31.06 -49.34
N PRO A 16 -14.44 30.81 -48.03
CA PRO A 16 -15.64 30.10 -47.54
C PRO A 16 -16.85 31.01 -47.26
N ARG A 17 -18.07 30.44 -47.17
CA ARG A 17 -19.24 31.11 -46.58
C ARG A 17 -20.27 30.20 -45.89
N ARG A 18 -20.75 30.72 -44.74
CA ARG A 18 -22.05 30.52 -44.06
C ARG A 18 -22.34 29.20 -43.34
N ALA A 19 -22.45 29.34 -42.01
CA ALA A 19 -23.30 28.54 -41.15
C ALA A 19 -24.66 29.24 -40.91
N ALA A 20 -25.48 28.64 -40.05
CA ALA A 20 -26.61 29.20 -39.27
C ALA A 20 -28.01 29.29 -39.91
N VAL A 21 -28.92 28.49 -39.31
CA VAL A 21 -30.29 28.85 -38.85
C VAL A 21 -31.39 29.12 -39.89
N LEU A 22 -32.43 28.27 -39.85
CA LEU A 22 -33.79 28.72 -39.51
C LEU A 22 -34.64 27.55 -38.94
N SER A 23 -35.79 27.87 -38.35
CA SER A 23 -36.51 27.03 -37.38
C SER A 23 -37.96 26.72 -37.80
N ALA A 24 -38.57 25.73 -37.14
CA ALA A 24 -40.03 25.60 -36.90
C ALA A 24 -40.94 25.34 -38.14
N LEU A 25 -42.19 24.83 -38.04
CA LEU A 25 -42.92 24.10 -36.98
C LEU A 25 -44.13 23.37 -37.63
N LEU A 26 -44.73 22.42 -36.89
CA LEU A 26 -46.14 21.97 -36.97
C LEU A 26 -46.69 21.14 -38.17
N ALA A 27 -47.24 19.98 -37.79
CA ALA A 27 -48.58 19.45 -38.08
C ALA A 27 -48.91 18.70 -39.40
N GLU A 28 -49.31 17.44 -39.21
CA GLU A 28 -50.49 16.74 -39.76
C GLU A 28 -50.80 16.76 -41.27
N SER A 29 -50.65 15.59 -41.93
CA SER A 29 -51.79 14.88 -42.55
C SER A 29 -51.46 13.51 -43.18
N CYS A 30 -51.91 12.44 -42.51
CA CYS A 30 -52.68 11.30 -43.06
C CYS A 30 -52.11 10.38 -44.19
N PRO A 31 -52.67 9.14 -44.35
CA PRO A 31 -51.78 7.97 -44.45
C PRO A 31 -52.14 6.92 -45.53
N ARG A 32 -51.27 5.89 -45.59
CA ARG A 32 -51.46 4.47 -46.00
C ARG A 32 -50.26 3.70 -45.40
N ASP A 33 -50.32 2.44 -44.95
CA ASP A 33 -51.23 1.33 -45.30
C ASP A 33 -51.67 0.45 -44.10
N THR A 34 -52.45 -0.59 -44.42
CA THR A 34 -53.34 -1.38 -43.57
C THR A 34 -52.73 -2.48 -42.69
N MET A 35 -53.29 -2.58 -41.47
CA MET A 35 -53.67 -3.81 -40.74
C MET A 35 -52.60 -4.85 -40.31
N SER A 36 -52.46 -4.97 -38.99
CA SER A 36 -52.84 -6.22 -38.30
C SER A 36 -53.38 -5.90 -36.90
N GLN A 37 -54.54 -6.48 -36.56
CA GLN A 37 -55.15 -6.48 -35.23
C GLN A 37 -54.99 -7.88 -34.61
N ASP A 38 -55.19 -8.16 -33.32
CA ASP A 38 -55.13 -7.42 -32.03
C ASP A 38 -55.77 -8.38 -30.98
N ARG A 39 -55.53 -8.16 -29.68
CA ARG A 39 -56.10 -8.87 -28.51
C ARG A 39 -55.57 -10.30 -28.29
N GLY A 40 -55.31 -10.78 -27.07
CA GLY A 40 -55.32 -10.13 -25.75
C GLY A 40 -56.50 -10.54 -24.85
N GLY A 41 -56.20 -11.07 -23.65
CA GLY A 41 -57.19 -11.42 -22.62
C GLY A 41 -56.87 -12.73 -21.89
N ALA A 42 -56.80 -12.68 -20.55
CA ALA A 42 -56.41 -13.79 -19.67
C ALA A 42 -57.63 -14.62 -19.18
N GLU A 43 -57.55 -15.73 -18.43
CA GLU A 43 -56.43 -16.43 -17.77
C GLU A 43 -56.46 -17.96 -18.15
N LYS A 44 -56.54 -19.05 -17.33
CA LYS A 44 -56.55 -19.30 -15.86
C LYS A 44 -56.22 -20.77 -15.50
N TRP A 45 -55.76 -20.95 -14.25
CA TRP A 45 -55.70 -22.20 -13.43
C TRP A 45 -54.75 -23.37 -13.77
N SER A 46 -54.25 -23.95 -12.66
CA SER A 46 -53.68 -25.29 -12.44
C SER A 46 -52.17 -25.53 -12.65
N ARG A 47 -51.63 -26.37 -11.76
CA ARG A 47 -50.19 -26.54 -11.44
C ARG A 47 -49.64 -27.90 -11.92
N PRO A 48 -48.29 -28.07 -11.99
CA PRO A 48 -47.64 -29.19 -12.66
C PRO A 48 -47.51 -30.45 -11.80
N TYR A 49 -47.09 -31.56 -12.43
CA TYR A 49 -46.61 -32.77 -11.75
C TYR A 49 -45.14 -33.07 -12.07
N CYS A 50 -44.42 -33.57 -11.06
CA CYS A 50 -43.01 -33.93 -11.10
C CYS A 50 -42.81 -35.36 -10.57
N ARG A 51 -41.76 -36.06 -11.03
CA ARG A 51 -41.27 -37.37 -10.52
C ARG A 51 -42.31 -38.51 -10.64
N GLY A 52 -41.96 -39.78 -10.82
CA GLY A 52 -40.71 -40.53 -10.68
C GLY A 52 -41.06 -42.04 -10.72
N PRO A 53 -40.09 -42.95 -10.61
CA PRO A 53 -40.29 -44.37 -10.97
C PRO A 53 -40.44 -45.31 -9.76
N LEU A 54 -40.91 -46.56 -9.98
CA LEU A 54 -40.35 -47.76 -9.32
C LEU A 54 -40.79 -49.12 -9.91
N ARG A 55 -40.09 -50.15 -9.43
CA ARG A 55 -40.10 -51.61 -9.68
C ARG A 55 -41.37 -52.33 -9.15
N ALA A 56 -41.69 -53.61 -9.44
CA ALA A 56 -41.29 -54.57 -10.51
C ALA A 56 -42.06 -55.93 -10.44
N GLN A 57 -41.90 -56.76 -11.47
CA GLN A 57 -41.67 -58.23 -11.44
C GLN A 57 -42.75 -59.24 -10.93
N ARG A 58 -43.08 -60.22 -11.80
CA ARG A 58 -43.42 -61.63 -11.45
C ARG A 58 -42.97 -62.62 -12.54
N ARG A 59 -42.98 -63.93 -12.26
CA ARG A 59 -42.33 -65.03 -13.04
C ARG A 59 -43.26 -66.21 -13.36
N SER A 60 -43.08 -66.81 -14.54
CA SER A 60 -43.31 -68.25 -14.88
C SER A 60 -43.03 -68.46 -16.39
N ARG A 61 -42.74 -69.62 -16.99
CA ARG A 61 -41.95 -70.86 -16.74
C ARG A 61 -41.94 -71.61 -18.13
N LEU A 62 -41.37 -72.82 -18.26
CA LEU A 62 -40.98 -73.43 -19.56
C LEU A 62 -41.90 -74.64 -20.00
N PRO A 63 -41.51 -75.66 -20.82
CA PRO A 63 -41.95 -75.75 -22.25
C PRO A 63 -42.29 -77.17 -22.85
N LEU A 64 -42.43 -77.25 -24.19
CA LEU A 64 -42.13 -78.37 -25.14
C LEU A 64 -43.12 -79.55 -25.45
N TYR A 65 -42.98 -80.05 -26.70
CA TYR A 65 -43.27 -81.40 -27.29
C TYR A 65 -44.73 -81.79 -27.73
N VAL A 66 -45.01 -82.54 -28.83
CA VAL A 66 -44.27 -82.93 -30.09
C VAL A 66 -45.15 -83.69 -31.15
N LYS A 67 -44.57 -84.07 -32.33
CA LYS A 67 -45.03 -85.01 -33.43
C LYS A 67 -46.04 -84.44 -34.46
N ASN A 68 -46.08 -84.83 -35.75
CA ASN A 68 -45.52 -85.99 -36.53
C ASN A 68 -44.86 -85.62 -37.90
N LEU A 69 -44.44 -86.62 -38.69
CA LEU A 69 -43.63 -86.65 -39.95
C LEU A 69 -44.47 -87.06 -41.21
N PRO A 70 -43.92 -87.30 -42.45
CA PRO A 70 -42.88 -86.64 -43.29
C PRO A 70 -43.18 -86.60 -44.83
N ALA A 71 -42.24 -86.11 -45.67
CA ALA A 71 -41.63 -86.83 -46.85
C ALA A 71 -41.34 -86.01 -48.16
N SER A 72 -40.18 -86.28 -48.78
CA SER A 72 -39.73 -85.99 -50.19
C SER A 72 -39.68 -84.54 -50.70
N ALA A 73 -38.82 -84.15 -51.65
CA ALA A 73 -37.72 -84.83 -52.37
C ALA A 73 -36.53 -83.85 -52.60
N ARG A 74 -35.37 -84.33 -53.13
CA ARG A 74 -34.14 -83.53 -53.31
C ARG A 74 -33.77 -83.21 -54.76
N THR A 75 -32.99 -82.15 -54.93
CA THR A 75 -32.38 -81.63 -56.16
C THR A 75 -31.17 -82.44 -56.67
N ARG A 76 -30.90 -82.32 -57.99
CA ARG A 76 -29.59 -82.51 -58.66
C ARG A 76 -29.62 -81.87 -60.06
N PRO A 77 -28.52 -81.24 -60.50
CA PRO A 77 -27.93 -81.65 -61.79
C PRO A 77 -26.39 -81.53 -61.82
N LEU A 78 -25.74 -82.26 -62.77
CA LEU A 78 -24.71 -81.76 -63.72
C LEU A 78 -23.93 -82.92 -64.38
N SER A 79 -23.51 -82.68 -65.64
CA SER A 79 -22.37 -83.24 -66.40
C SER A 79 -22.15 -84.76 -66.58
N VAL A 80 -21.35 -85.26 -67.55
CA VAL A 80 -21.29 -85.03 -69.02
C VAL A 80 -20.27 -86.03 -69.66
N PHE A 81 -20.40 -86.30 -70.98
CA PHE A 81 -19.45 -87.01 -71.87
C PHE A 81 -19.33 -88.57 -71.82
N CYS A 82 -18.75 -89.08 -72.92
CA CYS A 82 -18.50 -90.45 -73.42
C CYS A 82 -17.08 -90.41 -74.09
N PRO A 83 -16.48 -91.42 -74.77
CA PRO A 83 -16.98 -92.74 -75.22
C PRO A 83 -15.94 -93.93 -75.15
N SER A 84 -16.21 -95.02 -75.91
CA SER A 84 -15.24 -95.94 -76.58
C SER A 84 -14.88 -97.33 -75.98
N ALA A 85 -15.59 -98.36 -76.48
CA ALA A 85 -15.12 -99.57 -77.21
C ALA A 85 -14.13 -100.64 -76.63
N LEU A 86 -14.31 -101.87 -77.16
CA LEU A 86 -13.42 -103.06 -77.32
C LEU A 86 -13.59 -104.32 -76.44
N PHE A 87 -13.15 -105.44 -77.03
CA PHE A 87 -13.37 -106.87 -76.71
C PHE A 87 -12.61 -107.40 -75.47
N CYS A 88 -13.16 -108.41 -74.76
CA CYS A 88 -12.70 -109.83 -74.84
C CYS A 88 -13.54 -110.86 -74.03
N ARG A 89 -13.14 -112.14 -74.08
CA ARG A 89 -13.78 -113.39 -73.57
C ARG A 89 -12.66 -114.31 -72.96
N PRO A 90 -12.83 -115.60 -72.55
CA PRO A 90 -14.02 -116.41 -72.19
C PRO A 90 -13.89 -117.34 -70.92
N ALA A 91 -15.01 -117.98 -70.52
CA ALA A 91 -15.14 -119.29 -69.85
C ALA A 91 -16.60 -119.83 -70.04
N ILE A 92 -17.01 -121.11 -70.19
CA ILE A 92 -16.40 -122.47 -70.32
C ILE A 92 -16.41 -123.37 -69.06
N SER A 93 -17.37 -124.33 -68.99
CA SER A 93 -17.24 -125.67 -68.36
C SER A 93 -18.25 -126.68 -68.99
N ARG A 94 -17.87 -127.96 -69.13
CA ARG A 94 -18.65 -129.09 -69.74
C ARG A 94 -17.97 -130.43 -69.35
N PRO A 95 -18.69 -131.57 -69.19
CA PRO A 95 -18.49 -132.70 -70.12
C PRO A 95 -19.77 -133.54 -70.40
N GLN A 96 -20.09 -133.88 -71.66
CA GLN A 96 -19.94 -135.19 -72.36
C GLN A 96 -21.10 -136.20 -72.11
N PRO A 97 -21.52 -137.06 -73.08
CA PRO A 97 -20.91 -137.42 -74.38
C PRO A 97 -21.66 -136.73 -75.59
N ASN A 98 -22.06 -137.29 -76.75
CA ASN A 98 -22.07 -138.66 -77.36
C ASN A 98 -22.11 -138.63 -78.91
N ALA A 99 -22.09 -139.79 -79.59
CA ALA A 99 -21.87 -139.98 -81.04
C ALA A 99 -22.47 -141.31 -81.60
N PRO A 100 -22.31 -141.74 -82.89
CA PRO A 100 -21.81 -141.07 -84.12
C PRO A 100 -22.61 -141.34 -85.46
N TYR A 101 -22.13 -140.76 -86.59
CA TYR A 101 -22.38 -141.13 -88.04
C TYR A 101 -23.77 -140.81 -88.70
N SER A 102 -23.94 -140.64 -90.04
CA SER A 102 -23.07 -140.18 -91.16
C SER A 102 -23.89 -139.82 -92.45
N MET A 103 -23.19 -139.36 -93.50
CA MET A 103 -23.57 -138.68 -94.77
C MET A 103 -24.67 -139.22 -95.74
N ALA A 104 -25.27 -138.25 -96.47
CA ALA A 104 -25.51 -138.12 -97.93
C ALA A 104 -26.38 -139.08 -98.80
N ALA A 105 -27.30 -138.42 -99.55
CA ALA A 105 -27.65 -138.56 -100.98
C ALA A 105 -28.42 -139.78 -101.58
N ALA A 106 -29.53 -139.42 -102.25
CA ALA A 106 -30.12 -139.99 -103.48
C ALA A 106 -31.03 -141.26 -103.44
N ALA A 107 -31.84 -141.37 -104.52
CA ALA A 107 -32.77 -142.44 -104.93
C ALA A 107 -34.15 -142.56 -104.22
N ALA A 108 -35.11 -143.12 -104.97
CA ALA A 108 -36.52 -143.41 -104.65
C ALA A 108 -36.73 -144.96 -104.70
N PRO A 109 -37.94 -145.63 -104.75
CA PRO A 109 -39.30 -145.13 -105.07
C PRO A 109 -40.54 -145.88 -104.44
N LEU A 110 -41.74 -145.51 -104.94
CA LEU A 110 -42.98 -146.33 -105.16
C LEU A 110 -43.83 -146.90 -103.98
N SER A 111 -45.18 -146.76 -104.12
CA SER A 111 -46.24 -147.83 -104.05
C SER A 111 -47.66 -147.27 -103.68
N PRO A 112 -48.80 -147.98 -103.92
CA PRO A 112 -49.21 -148.76 -105.12
C PRO A 112 -50.76 -148.78 -105.47
N GLN A 113 -51.14 -149.57 -106.50
CA GLN A 113 -52.46 -150.27 -106.74
C GLN A 113 -53.72 -149.50 -107.33
N PRO A 114 -54.77 -150.18 -107.89
CA PRO A 114 -54.71 -151.19 -108.99
C PRO A 114 -55.92 -151.29 -110.02
N ARG A 115 -55.62 -151.82 -111.23
CA ARG A 115 -56.35 -152.83 -112.09
C ARG A 115 -57.87 -152.77 -112.50
N GLY A 116 -58.10 -153.03 -113.81
CA GLY A 116 -59.13 -153.96 -114.37
C GLY A 116 -59.88 -153.48 -115.64
N ALA A 117 -60.33 -154.30 -116.62
CA ALA A 117 -60.04 -155.69 -117.04
C ALA A 117 -60.65 -156.07 -118.44
N ALA A 118 -60.05 -157.04 -119.18
CA ALA A 118 -60.56 -157.81 -120.36
C ALA A 118 -60.98 -157.05 -121.66
N GLY A 119 -61.06 -157.62 -122.88
CA GLY A 119 -60.84 -159.00 -123.43
C GLY A 119 -59.53 -159.18 -124.24
N SER A 120 -59.47 -159.70 -125.49
CA SER A 120 -60.47 -160.22 -126.47
C SER A 120 -59.82 -161.06 -127.62
N ALA A 121 -60.57 -161.48 -128.65
CA ALA A 121 -60.14 -162.24 -129.87
C ALA A 121 -60.89 -161.72 -131.15
N VAL A 122 -60.65 -162.06 -132.44
CA VAL A 122 -60.51 -163.37 -133.17
C VAL A 122 -59.71 -163.21 -134.50
N LEU A 123 -59.37 -164.31 -135.18
CA LEU A 123 -58.52 -164.43 -136.39
C LEU A 123 -59.24 -164.35 -137.77
N SER A 124 -58.43 -164.11 -138.81
CA SER A 124 -58.59 -164.23 -140.28
C SER A 124 -59.59 -165.26 -140.88
N PRO A 125 -60.16 -165.04 -142.10
CA PRO A 125 -59.44 -165.45 -143.33
C PRO A 125 -59.65 -164.64 -144.64
N THR A 126 -58.52 -164.39 -145.34
CA THR A 126 -58.30 -164.19 -146.80
C THR A 126 -59.46 -164.01 -147.81
N ARG A 127 -59.49 -162.86 -148.50
CA ARG A 127 -59.09 -162.67 -149.94
C ARG A 127 -59.34 -161.23 -150.40
N ILE A 128 -58.31 -160.55 -150.98
CA ILE A 128 -58.34 -159.14 -151.46
C ILE A 128 -58.42 -158.15 -150.26
N SER A 129 -57.70 -157.02 -150.12
CA SER A 129 -57.05 -156.07 -151.03
C SER A 129 -55.72 -155.55 -150.45
N ARG A 130 -54.62 -155.52 -151.22
CA ARG A 130 -53.32 -154.96 -150.79
C ARG A 130 -53.14 -153.45 -151.06
N LEU A 131 -54.13 -152.80 -151.68
CA LEU A 131 -54.03 -151.39 -152.10
C LEU A 131 -54.60 -150.41 -151.06
N GLN A 132 -55.67 -150.78 -150.35
CA GLN A 132 -56.29 -149.92 -149.34
C GLN A 132 -55.37 -149.70 -148.15
N GLU A 133 -54.77 -150.77 -147.61
CA GLU A 133 -53.78 -150.71 -146.51
C GLU A 133 -52.62 -149.73 -146.80
N LYS A 134 -52.17 -149.64 -148.05
CA LYS A 134 -51.13 -148.69 -148.47
C LYS A 134 -51.62 -147.24 -148.46
N GLU A 135 -52.86 -146.99 -148.86
CA GLU A 135 -53.45 -145.64 -148.88
C GLU A 135 -53.87 -145.18 -147.48
N GLU A 136 -54.32 -146.10 -146.62
CA GLU A 136 -54.55 -145.87 -145.19
C GLU A 136 -53.24 -145.52 -144.46
N LEU A 137 -52.15 -146.28 -144.72
CA LEU A 137 -50.81 -145.94 -144.24
C LEU A 137 -50.30 -144.60 -144.80
N ARG A 138 -50.69 -144.22 -146.02
CA ARG A 138 -50.36 -142.90 -146.59
C ARG A 138 -51.09 -141.79 -145.84
N GLN A 139 -52.42 -141.88 -145.70
CA GLN A 139 -53.23 -140.91 -144.96
C GLN A 139 -52.80 -140.80 -143.49
N LEU A 140 -52.37 -141.90 -142.88
CA LEU A 140 -51.79 -141.91 -141.53
C LEU A 140 -50.44 -141.16 -141.51
N ASN A 141 -49.57 -141.36 -142.48
CA ASN A 141 -48.30 -140.63 -142.60
C ASN A 141 -48.49 -139.14 -142.91
N ASP A 142 -49.43 -138.77 -143.79
CA ASP A 142 -49.76 -137.38 -144.10
C ASP A 142 -50.34 -136.68 -142.85
N ARG A 143 -51.17 -137.38 -142.08
CA ARG A 143 -51.68 -136.90 -140.78
C ARG A 143 -50.58 -136.81 -139.71
N LEU A 144 -49.63 -137.75 -139.69
CA LEU A 144 -48.45 -137.68 -138.83
C LEU A 144 -47.54 -136.51 -139.23
N ALA A 145 -47.36 -136.20 -140.51
CA ALA A 145 -46.63 -135.03 -140.97
C ALA A 145 -47.27 -133.73 -140.47
N ILE A 146 -48.61 -133.60 -140.59
CA ILE A 146 -49.36 -132.47 -140.02
C ILE A 146 -49.17 -132.37 -138.49
N TYR A 147 -49.18 -133.49 -137.76
CA TYR A 147 -48.88 -133.47 -136.33
C TYR A 147 -47.43 -133.14 -136.01
N ILE A 148 -46.45 -133.61 -136.78
CA ILE A 148 -45.02 -133.29 -136.62
C ILE A 148 -44.77 -131.80 -136.87
N ASP A 149 -45.34 -131.23 -137.92
CA ASP A 149 -45.21 -129.80 -138.20
C ASP A 149 -46.00 -128.94 -137.21
N LYS A 150 -47.12 -129.44 -136.64
CA LYS A 150 -47.77 -128.77 -135.51
C LYS A 150 -46.96 -128.88 -134.21
N VAL A 151 -46.27 -129.99 -133.97
CA VAL A 151 -45.33 -130.13 -132.84
C VAL A 151 -44.15 -129.17 -133.02
N ARG A 152 -43.51 -129.12 -134.19
CA ARG A 152 -42.45 -128.13 -134.51
C ARG A 152 -42.94 -126.68 -134.36
N SER A 153 -44.17 -126.38 -134.78
CA SER A 153 -44.83 -125.09 -134.53
C SER A 153 -44.97 -124.80 -133.03
N LEU A 154 -45.39 -125.78 -132.22
CA LEU A 154 -45.52 -125.63 -130.77
C LEU A 154 -44.16 -125.58 -130.06
N GLU A 155 -43.14 -126.27 -130.54
CA GLU A 155 -41.76 -126.21 -130.03
C GLU A 155 -41.12 -124.85 -130.31
N THR A 156 -41.26 -124.34 -131.53
CA THR A 156 -40.78 -123.00 -131.89
C THR A 156 -41.54 -121.90 -131.12
N GLU A 157 -42.86 -122.01 -131.00
CA GLU A 157 -43.70 -121.13 -130.19
C GLU A 157 -43.33 -121.18 -128.70
N ASN A 158 -43.18 -122.38 -128.11
CA ASN A 158 -42.76 -122.56 -126.72
C ASN A 158 -41.34 -122.03 -126.48
N SER A 159 -40.40 -122.22 -127.41
CA SER A 159 -39.06 -121.60 -127.33
C SER A 159 -39.11 -120.07 -127.35
N ALA A 160 -40.08 -119.49 -128.05
CA ALA A 160 -40.29 -118.05 -128.11
C ALA A 160 -40.99 -117.52 -126.85
N LEU A 161 -41.92 -118.28 -126.27
CA LEU A 161 -42.53 -117.98 -124.98
C LEU A 161 -41.50 -118.09 -123.85
N GLN A 162 -40.66 -119.12 -123.82
CA GLN A 162 -39.57 -119.28 -122.85
C GLN A 162 -38.57 -118.12 -122.93
N ARG A 163 -38.15 -117.71 -124.14
CA ARG A 163 -37.34 -116.49 -124.31
C ARG A 163 -38.06 -115.26 -123.75
N ARG A 164 -39.31 -115.00 -124.14
CA ARG A 164 -40.11 -113.85 -123.64
C ARG A 164 -40.35 -113.88 -122.13
N VAL A 165 -40.39 -115.05 -121.49
CA VAL A 165 -40.41 -115.20 -120.04
C VAL A 165 -39.04 -114.81 -119.46
N SER A 166 -37.94 -115.40 -119.93
CA SER A 166 -36.59 -115.07 -119.44
C SER A 166 -36.18 -113.61 -119.69
N GLU A 167 -36.64 -113.00 -120.79
CA GLU A 167 -36.48 -111.58 -121.09
C GLU A 167 -37.23 -110.71 -120.08
N ARG A 168 -38.48 -111.07 -119.75
CA ARG A 168 -39.27 -110.37 -118.72
C ARG A 168 -38.72 -110.57 -117.31
N GLU A 169 -38.26 -111.76 -116.97
CA GLU A 169 -37.60 -112.06 -115.69
C GLU A 169 -36.29 -111.28 -115.55
N GLN A 170 -35.49 -111.18 -116.63
CA GLN A 170 -34.27 -110.38 -116.65
C GLN A 170 -34.55 -108.87 -116.56
N VAL A 171 -35.58 -108.36 -117.26
CA VAL A 171 -36.00 -106.96 -117.16
C VAL A 171 -36.52 -106.65 -115.77
N CYS A 172 -37.44 -107.45 -115.23
CA CYS A 172 -37.99 -107.29 -113.88
C CYS A 172 -36.89 -107.40 -112.81
N GLY A 173 -35.93 -108.32 -112.97
CA GLY A 173 -34.76 -108.43 -112.09
C GLY A 173 -33.85 -107.19 -112.13
N ARG A 174 -33.67 -106.57 -113.30
CA ARG A 174 -32.95 -105.29 -113.43
C ARG A 174 -33.74 -104.13 -112.82
N GLU A 175 -35.05 -104.05 -113.04
CA GLU A 175 -35.94 -103.03 -112.48
C GLU A 175 -35.97 -103.11 -110.93
N ILE A 176 -36.11 -104.31 -110.38
CA ILE A 176 -36.03 -104.55 -108.92
C ILE A 176 -34.64 -104.17 -108.37
N SER A 177 -33.57 -104.48 -109.10
CA SER A 177 -32.20 -104.10 -108.69
C SER A 177 -32.00 -102.58 -108.72
N ALA A 178 -32.46 -101.89 -109.77
CA ALA A 178 -32.37 -100.44 -109.89
C ALA A 178 -33.23 -99.72 -108.85
N LEU A 179 -34.46 -100.21 -108.58
CA LEU A 179 -35.29 -99.69 -107.49
C LEU A 179 -34.64 -99.92 -106.11
N LYS A 180 -34.00 -101.07 -105.89
CA LYS A 180 -33.23 -101.34 -104.67
C LYS A 180 -32.05 -100.38 -104.53
N GLU A 181 -31.26 -100.18 -105.59
CA GLU A 181 -30.13 -99.24 -105.59
C GLU A 181 -30.60 -97.81 -105.31
N LEU A 182 -31.68 -97.35 -105.94
CA LEU A 182 -32.29 -96.05 -105.66
C LEU A 182 -32.69 -95.92 -104.18
N PHE A 183 -33.48 -96.84 -103.64
CA PHE A 183 -33.87 -96.81 -102.22
C PHE A 183 -32.67 -96.95 -101.26
N GLU A 184 -31.62 -97.70 -101.61
CA GLU A 184 -30.39 -97.77 -100.82
C GLU A 184 -29.61 -96.44 -100.85
N THR A 185 -29.60 -95.70 -101.96
CA THR A 185 -29.04 -94.34 -102.02
C THR A 185 -29.87 -93.31 -101.25
N GLU A 186 -31.19 -93.31 -101.39
CA GLU A 186 -32.09 -92.43 -100.63
C GLU A 186 -31.96 -92.66 -99.12
N LEU A 187 -31.87 -93.93 -98.68
CA LEU A 187 -31.62 -94.28 -97.29
C LEU A 187 -30.21 -93.88 -96.81
N ALA A 188 -29.21 -93.87 -97.69
CA ALA A 188 -27.87 -93.40 -97.35
C ALA A 188 -27.83 -91.88 -97.15
N ASP A 189 -28.43 -91.10 -98.05
CA ASP A 189 -28.50 -89.63 -97.92
C ASP A 189 -29.44 -89.18 -96.79
N ALA A 190 -30.53 -89.91 -96.52
CA ALA A 190 -31.37 -89.68 -95.34
C ALA A 190 -30.62 -89.94 -94.02
N ARG A 191 -29.75 -90.96 -93.96
CA ARG A 191 -28.87 -91.21 -92.79
C ARG A 191 -27.79 -90.13 -92.66
N LYS A 192 -27.15 -89.77 -93.76
CA LYS A 192 -26.11 -88.73 -93.79
C LYS A 192 -26.65 -87.37 -93.32
N THR A 193 -27.82 -86.95 -93.80
CA THR A 193 -28.48 -85.71 -93.35
C THR A 193 -28.95 -85.78 -91.88
N LEU A 194 -29.37 -86.96 -91.39
CA LEU A 194 -29.59 -87.18 -89.95
C LEU A 194 -28.29 -86.98 -89.14
N ASP A 195 -27.16 -87.53 -89.59
CA ASP A 195 -25.87 -87.40 -88.92
C ASP A 195 -25.30 -85.97 -89.01
N ASP A 196 -25.50 -85.27 -90.13
CA ASP A 196 -25.15 -83.85 -90.30
C ASP A 196 -25.94 -82.98 -89.31
N THR A 197 -27.28 -83.09 -89.30
CA THR A 197 -28.14 -82.32 -88.39
C THR A 197 -27.92 -82.69 -86.91
N ALA A 198 -27.59 -83.96 -86.59
CA ALA A 198 -27.18 -84.36 -85.25
C ALA A 198 -25.85 -83.71 -84.83
N ARG A 199 -24.86 -83.63 -85.73
CA ARG A 199 -23.59 -82.94 -85.49
C ARG A 199 -23.77 -81.43 -85.33
N GLU A 200 -24.61 -80.80 -86.13
CA GLU A 200 -24.93 -79.37 -86.01
C GLU A 200 -25.66 -79.06 -84.70
N ARG A 201 -26.67 -79.86 -84.34
CA ARG A 201 -27.35 -79.77 -83.03
C ARG A 201 -26.36 -79.91 -81.87
N ALA A 202 -25.39 -80.80 -81.96
CA ALA A 202 -24.36 -80.97 -80.93
C ALA A 202 -23.42 -79.74 -80.84
N LYS A 203 -22.98 -79.17 -81.97
CA LYS A 203 -22.20 -77.91 -82.00
C LYS A 203 -22.97 -76.77 -81.33
N LEU A 204 -24.20 -76.51 -81.79
CA LEU A 204 -25.06 -75.45 -81.27
C LEU A 204 -25.38 -75.64 -79.77
N GLN A 205 -25.55 -76.88 -79.31
CA GLN A 205 -25.74 -77.17 -77.88
C GLN A 205 -24.49 -76.86 -77.04
N ILE A 206 -23.27 -77.08 -77.58
CA ILE A 206 -22.01 -76.70 -76.93
C ILE A 206 -21.84 -75.18 -76.94
N GLU A 207 -22.15 -74.50 -78.03
CA GLU A 207 -22.06 -73.04 -78.17
C GLU A 207 -23.06 -72.33 -77.25
N LEU A 208 -24.32 -72.78 -77.17
CA LEU A 208 -25.29 -72.32 -76.18
C LEU A 208 -24.83 -72.60 -74.75
N GLY A 209 -24.09 -73.69 -74.50
CA GLY A 209 -23.47 -73.98 -73.20
C GLY A 209 -22.38 -72.96 -72.83
N LYS A 210 -21.48 -72.65 -73.77
CA LYS A 210 -20.42 -71.63 -73.61
C LYS A 210 -21.00 -70.25 -73.36
N LEU A 211 -21.90 -69.78 -74.24
CA LEU A 211 -22.51 -68.45 -74.15
C LEU A 211 -23.29 -68.26 -72.84
N ARG A 212 -23.91 -69.32 -72.29
CA ARG A 212 -24.55 -69.28 -70.96
C ARG A 212 -23.52 -69.14 -69.83
N ALA A 213 -22.44 -69.91 -69.86
CA ALA A 213 -21.38 -69.82 -68.85
C ALA A 213 -20.66 -68.44 -68.90
N GLU A 214 -20.40 -67.91 -70.10
CA GLU A 214 -19.85 -66.57 -70.32
C GLU A 214 -20.80 -65.49 -69.79
N HIS A 215 -22.11 -65.60 -70.06
CA HIS A 215 -23.12 -64.69 -69.54
C HIS A 215 -23.24 -64.76 -68.00
N GLU A 216 -23.23 -65.95 -67.40
CA GLU A 216 -23.21 -66.12 -65.93
C GLU A 216 -21.93 -65.55 -65.30
N GLN A 217 -20.78 -65.71 -65.96
CA GLN A 217 -19.52 -65.11 -65.52
C GLN A 217 -19.56 -63.57 -65.60
N VAL A 218 -20.10 -63.00 -66.68
CA VAL A 218 -20.29 -61.56 -66.84
C VAL A 218 -21.27 -61.02 -65.79
N LEU A 219 -22.40 -61.69 -65.53
CA LEU A 219 -23.32 -61.31 -64.45
C LEU A 219 -22.67 -61.38 -63.06
N SER A 220 -21.88 -62.42 -62.77
CA SER A 220 -21.12 -62.53 -61.52
C SER A 220 -20.09 -61.40 -61.37
N SER A 221 -19.42 -61.02 -62.46
CA SER A 221 -18.48 -59.90 -62.50
C SER A 221 -19.18 -58.55 -62.33
N TYR A 222 -20.34 -58.37 -62.98
CA TYR A 222 -21.16 -57.16 -62.87
C TYR A 222 -21.68 -56.99 -61.44
N ALA A 223 -22.27 -58.03 -60.83
CA ALA A 223 -22.77 -57.98 -59.45
C ALA A 223 -21.67 -57.64 -58.43
N LYS A 224 -20.45 -58.16 -58.63
CA LYS A 224 -19.27 -57.76 -57.83
C LYS A 224 -18.95 -56.29 -58.03
N LYS A 225 -18.87 -55.80 -59.28
CA LYS A 225 -18.57 -54.39 -59.59
C LYS A 225 -19.63 -53.43 -59.08
N ASP A 226 -20.90 -53.80 -59.10
CA ASP A 226 -21.98 -53.04 -58.48
C ASP A 226 -21.84 -53.00 -56.95
N SER A 227 -21.49 -54.12 -56.31
CA SER A 227 -21.21 -54.12 -54.86
C SER A 227 -19.96 -53.31 -54.47
N ASP A 228 -18.88 -53.36 -55.28
CA ASP A 228 -17.68 -52.55 -55.12
C ASP A 228 -18.02 -51.05 -55.23
N LEU A 229 -18.82 -50.68 -56.24
CA LEU A 229 -19.24 -49.31 -56.53
C LEU A 229 -20.15 -48.75 -55.44
N ASN A 230 -21.13 -49.54 -54.97
CA ASN A 230 -22.00 -49.13 -53.86
C ASN A 230 -21.19 -48.95 -52.55
N ALA A 231 -20.23 -49.84 -52.27
CA ALA A 231 -19.33 -49.68 -51.12
C ALA A 231 -18.41 -48.45 -51.24
N ALA A 232 -17.96 -48.10 -52.45
CA ALA A 232 -17.21 -46.87 -52.70
C ALA A 232 -18.07 -45.61 -52.53
N GLN A 233 -19.33 -45.63 -53.00
CA GLN A 233 -20.25 -44.51 -52.81
C GLN A 233 -20.62 -44.26 -51.34
N VAL A 234 -20.74 -45.31 -50.51
CA VAL A 234 -20.94 -45.14 -49.06
C VAL A 234 -19.75 -44.42 -48.44
N LYS A 235 -18.52 -44.88 -48.72
CA LYS A 235 -17.29 -44.25 -48.23
C LYS A 235 -17.14 -42.80 -48.72
N LEU A 236 -17.55 -42.49 -49.95
CA LEU A 236 -17.55 -41.12 -50.46
C LEU A 236 -18.43 -40.21 -49.59
N ARG A 237 -19.67 -40.64 -49.30
CA ARG A 237 -20.60 -39.90 -48.43
C ARG A 237 -20.11 -39.79 -46.98
N GLU A 238 -19.43 -40.81 -46.47
CA GLU A 238 -18.77 -40.77 -45.16
C GLU A 238 -17.64 -39.71 -45.12
N PHE A 239 -16.81 -39.63 -46.17
CA PHE A 239 -15.77 -38.61 -46.27
C PHE A 239 -16.33 -37.20 -46.52
N GLU A 240 -17.38 -37.05 -47.33
CA GLU A 240 -18.10 -35.78 -47.52
C GLU A 240 -18.69 -35.27 -46.20
N ALA A 241 -19.35 -36.14 -45.44
CA ALA A 241 -19.89 -35.80 -44.11
C ALA A 241 -18.77 -35.45 -43.11
N ALA A 242 -17.65 -36.18 -43.13
CA ALA A 242 -16.49 -35.88 -42.30
C ALA A 242 -15.80 -34.55 -42.67
N LEU A 243 -15.73 -34.22 -43.96
CA LEU A 243 -15.21 -32.93 -44.45
C LEU A 243 -16.09 -31.79 -43.97
N ASN A 244 -17.40 -31.84 -44.23
CA ASN A 244 -18.37 -30.84 -43.79
C ASN A 244 -18.32 -30.61 -42.26
N ALA A 245 -18.17 -31.69 -41.48
CA ALA A 245 -18.02 -31.61 -40.02
C ALA A 245 -16.70 -30.94 -39.58
N LYS A 246 -15.60 -31.11 -40.35
CA LYS A 246 -14.32 -30.45 -40.09
C LYS A 246 -14.33 -28.99 -40.51
N GLU A 247 -14.98 -28.65 -41.63
CA GLU A 247 -15.18 -27.27 -42.08
C GLU A 247 -16.04 -26.48 -41.08
N ALA A 248 -17.14 -27.07 -40.59
CA ALA A 248 -17.96 -26.47 -39.54
C ALA A 248 -17.17 -26.25 -38.24
N ALA A 249 -16.40 -27.25 -37.77
CA ALA A 249 -15.57 -27.12 -36.57
C ALA A 249 -14.45 -26.06 -36.73
N LEU A 250 -13.88 -25.93 -37.94
CA LEU A 250 -12.91 -24.89 -38.27
C LEU A 250 -13.55 -23.50 -38.29
N ALA A 251 -14.77 -23.37 -38.81
CA ALA A 251 -15.53 -22.12 -38.80
C ALA A 251 -15.86 -21.67 -37.35
N THR A 252 -16.26 -22.60 -36.47
CA THR A 252 -16.43 -22.32 -35.04
C THR A 252 -15.12 -21.87 -34.39
N ALA A 253 -14.02 -22.62 -34.56
CA ALA A 253 -12.74 -22.27 -33.96
C ALA A 253 -12.17 -20.92 -34.47
N LEU A 254 -12.47 -20.52 -35.72
CA LEU A 254 -12.15 -19.18 -36.23
C LEU A 254 -13.06 -18.08 -35.68
N GLY A 255 -14.28 -18.42 -35.26
CA GLY A 255 -15.16 -17.53 -34.49
C GLY A 255 -14.63 -17.34 -33.07
N ASP A 256 -14.42 -18.43 -32.34
CA ASP A 256 -13.89 -18.44 -30.97
C ASP A 256 -12.57 -17.67 -30.86
N LYS A 257 -11.68 -17.84 -31.86
CA LYS A 257 -10.41 -17.10 -31.97
C LYS A 257 -10.63 -15.59 -32.10
N ARG A 258 -11.63 -15.12 -32.85
CA ARG A 258 -11.90 -13.67 -33.01
C ARG A 258 -12.42 -13.07 -31.72
N SER A 259 -13.37 -13.71 -31.04
CA SER A 259 -13.83 -13.25 -29.72
C SER A 259 -12.69 -13.23 -28.69
N GLN A 260 -11.75 -14.18 -28.75
CA GLN A 260 -10.55 -14.15 -27.91
C GLN A 260 -9.57 -13.04 -28.30
N GLU A 261 -9.46 -12.68 -29.58
CA GLU A 261 -8.66 -11.54 -30.03
C GLU A 261 -9.29 -10.20 -29.63
N GLU A 262 -10.62 -10.09 -29.67
CA GLU A 262 -11.42 -8.96 -29.18
C GLU A 262 -11.30 -8.81 -27.64
N GLU A 263 -11.49 -9.89 -26.87
CA GLU A 263 -11.28 -9.91 -25.40
C GLU A 263 -9.84 -9.51 -25.01
N LEU A 264 -8.84 -9.91 -25.81
CA LEU A 264 -7.45 -9.52 -25.60
C LEU A 264 -7.15 -8.06 -25.97
N GLU A 265 -7.95 -7.43 -26.83
CA GLU A 265 -7.86 -6.00 -27.14
C GLU A 265 -8.53 -5.17 -26.02
N ASP A 266 -9.75 -5.54 -25.61
CA ASP A 266 -10.44 -4.95 -24.44
C ASP A 266 -9.59 -5.00 -23.15
N LEU A 267 -8.90 -6.12 -22.90
CA LEU A 267 -8.02 -6.26 -21.73
C LEU A 267 -6.72 -5.43 -21.84
N ARG A 268 -6.22 -5.18 -23.06
CA ARG A 268 -5.07 -4.26 -23.26
C ARG A 268 -5.47 -2.82 -23.01
N ASP A 269 -6.63 -2.40 -23.52
CA ASP A 269 -7.14 -1.05 -23.30
C ASP A 269 -7.44 -0.80 -21.82
N GLN A 270 -7.96 -1.80 -21.09
CA GLN A 270 -8.09 -1.74 -19.63
C GLN A 270 -6.73 -1.57 -18.92
N ILE A 271 -5.68 -2.29 -19.35
CA ILE A 271 -4.33 -2.10 -18.80
C ILE A 271 -3.82 -0.69 -19.06
N VAL A 272 -3.93 -0.16 -20.28
CA VAL A 272 -3.50 1.20 -20.63
C VAL A 272 -4.26 2.26 -19.84
N GLN A 273 -5.57 2.10 -19.66
CA GLN A 273 -6.39 2.99 -18.83
C GLN A 273 -5.95 2.96 -17.36
N LEU A 274 -5.66 1.77 -16.82
CA LEU A 274 -5.15 1.62 -15.45
C LEU A 274 -3.76 2.24 -15.30
N GLU A 275 -2.85 2.05 -16.25
CA GLU A 275 -1.51 2.67 -16.25
C GLU A 275 -1.59 4.20 -16.27
N VAL A 276 -2.47 4.77 -17.10
CA VAL A 276 -2.72 6.23 -17.13
C VAL A 276 -3.30 6.73 -15.80
N SER A 277 -4.27 6.02 -15.21
CA SER A 277 -4.84 6.41 -13.91
C SER A 277 -3.81 6.35 -12.77
N LEU A 278 -2.93 5.35 -12.80
CA LEU A 278 -1.86 5.15 -11.83
C LEU A 278 -0.73 6.18 -12.01
N ALA A 279 -0.45 6.62 -13.24
CA ALA A 279 0.45 7.74 -13.52
C ALA A 279 -0.13 9.06 -13.00
N ALA A 280 -1.44 9.30 -13.19
CA ALA A 280 -2.12 10.47 -12.67
C ALA A 280 -2.08 10.53 -11.13
N ALA A 281 -2.49 9.45 -10.45
CA ALA A 281 -2.48 9.37 -8.99
C ALA A 281 -1.05 9.50 -8.39
N LYS A 282 -0.02 8.98 -9.08
CA LYS A 282 1.38 9.21 -8.68
C LYS A 282 1.81 10.67 -8.82
N LYS A 283 1.33 11.37 -9.85
CA LYS A 283 1.60 12.80 -10.02
C LYS A 283 0.88 13.62 -8.95
N GLU A 284 -0.40 13.34 -8.70
CA GLU A 284 -1.20 14.00 -7.66
C GLU A 284 -0.54 13.86 -6.28
N LEU A 285 -0.11 12.65 -5.89
CA LEU A 285 0.66 12.43 -4.66
C LEU A 285 2.00 13.20 -4.63
N ALA A 286 2.69 13.33 -5.77
CA ALA A 286 3.92 14.12 -5.85
C ALA A 286 3.64 15.63 -5.70
N ASP A 287 2.59 16.14 -6.34
CA ASP A 287 2.15 17.53 -6.22
C ASP A 287 1.67 17.85 -4.80
N GLU A 288 0.97 16.92 -4.12
CA GLU A 288 0.57 17.04 -2.71
C GLU A 288 1.76 17.01 -1.75
N THR A 289 2.72 16.09 -1.94
CA THR A 289 3.90 16.02 -1.07
C THR A 289 4.79 17.25 -1.21
N LEU A 290 4.88 17.85 -2.40
CA LEU A 290 5.53 19.14 -2.60
C LEU A 290 4.80 20.27 -1.86
N GLN A 291 3.48 20.40 -2.04
CA GLN A 291 2.66 21.39 -1.32
C GLN A 291 2.75 21.24 0.20
N LYS A 292 2.79 20.00 0.71
CA LYS A 292 2.99 19.73 2.14
C LYS A 292 4.35 20.26 2.62
N VAL A 293 5.43 19.99 1.89
CA VAL A 293 6.77 20.49 2.25
C VAL A 293 6.85 22.02 2.16
N ASP A 294 6.24 22.64 1.15
CA ASP A 294 6.18 24.11 1.03
C ASP A 294 5.38 24.75 2.19
N LEU A 295 4.30 24.12 2.63
CA LEU A 295 3.54 24.55 3.81
C LEU A 295 4.31 24.32 5.12
N GLU A 296 4.98 23.19 5.29
CA GLU A 296 5.83 22.92 6.46
C GLU A 296 7.00 23.91 6.56
N ASN A 297 7.68 24.19 5.45
CA ASN A 297 8.72 25.22 5.35
C ASN A 297 8.17 26.61 5.71
N ARG A 298 6.99 26.98 5.19
CA ARG A 298 6.35 28.27 5.49
C ARG A 298 5.90 28.39 6.94
N CYS A 299 5.38 27.31 7.53
CA CYS A 299 5.07 27.25 8.96
C CYS A 299 6.33 27.39 9.81
N GLN A 300 7.42 26.71 9.45
CA GLN A 300 8.71 26.84 10.13
C GLN A 300 9.25 28.27 10.06
N SER A 301 9.26 28.90 8.88
CA SER A 301 9.65 30.31 8.75
C SER A 301 8.78 31.24 9.60
N LEU A 302 7.47 31.00 9.70
CA LEU A 302 6.57 31.79 10.55
C LEU A 302 6.77 31.56 12.05
N ILE A 303 7.22 30.36 12.46
CA ILE A 303 7.62 30.07 13.85
C ILE A 303 8.88 30.85 14.19
N GLU A 304 9.91 30.78 13.34
CA GLU A 304 11.17 31.52 13.50
C GLU A 304 10.93 33.05 13.53
N ASP A 305 10.04 33.56 12.66
CA ASP A 305 9.63 34.98 12.64
C ASP A 305 8.89 35.40 13.93
N LEU A 306 8.12 34.50 14.54
CA LEU A 306 7.41 34.75 15.79
C LEU A 306 8.34 34.65 17.01
N GLU A 307 9.28 33.71 17.01
CA GLU A 307 10.30 33.57 18.06
C GLU A 307 11.26 34.77 18.04
N PHE A 308 11.74 35.19 16.87
CA PHE A 308 12.52 36.41 16.72
C PHE A 308 11.78 37.65 17.27
N ARG A 309 10.48 37.79 16.96
CA ARG A 309 9.65 38.90 17.48
C ARG A 309 9.45 38.81 18.99
N LYS A 310 9.20 37.63 19.57
CA LYS A 310 9.10 37.43 21.02
C LYS A 310 10.40 37.86 21.71
N ASN A 311 11.54 37.35 21.26
CA ASN A 311 12.84 37.67 21.83
C ASN A 311 13.12 39.19 21.75
N MET A 312 12.69 39.86 20.67
CA MET A 312 12.80 41.32 20.55
C MET A 312 11.83 42.09 21.47
N TYR A 313 10.62 41.58 21.72
CA TYR A 313 9.72 42.16 22.72
C TYR A 313 10.23 41.95 24.15
N GLU A 314 10.77 40.79 24.47
CA GLU A 314 11.37 40.46 25.76
C GLU A 314 12.62 41.32 26.01
N GLU A 315 13.50 41.49 25.01
CA GLU A 315 14.67 42.37 25.11
C GLU A 315 14.26 43.85 25.29
N LEU A 316 13.26 44.33 24.53
CA LEU A 316 12.73 45.70 24.71
C LEU A 316 12.08 45.90 26.08
N GLU A 317 11.42 44.88 26.63
CA GLU A 317 10.81 44.91 27.95
C GLU A 317 11.87 44.86 29.06
N ASN A 318 12.94 44.06 28.91
CA ASN A 318 14.11 44.08 29.80
C ASN A 318 14.81 45.45 29.80
N ILE A 319 14.95 46.08 28.62
CA ILE A 319 15.48 47.45 28.48
C ILE A 319 14.53 48.48 29.12
N ARG A 320 13.20 48.30 29.00
CA ARG A 320 12.21 49.16 29.68
C ARG A 320 12.31 49.03 31.20
N GLN A 321 12.30 47.81 31.72
CA GLN A 321 12.36 47.54 33.17
C GLN A 321 13.67 48.01 33.79
N SER A 322 14.82 47.79 33.13
CA SER A 322 16.11 48.33 33.58
C SER A 322 16.14 49.86 33.49
N SER A 323 15.60 50.48 32.44
CA SER A 323 15.47 51.94 32.36
C SER A 323 14.53 52.52 33.42
N GLU A 324 13.49 51.81 33.83
CA GLU A 324 12.58 52.22 34.91
C GLU A 324 13.22 52.04 36.28
N MET A 325 13.98 50.96 36.50
CA MET A 325 14.82 50.75 37.68
C MET A 325 15.89 51.86 37.81
N HIS A 326 16.61 52.16 36.73
CA HIS A 326 17.59 53.25 36.69
C HIS A 326 16.94 54.62 36.89
N SER A 327 15.71 54.84 36.41
CA SER A 327 14.97 56.06 36.70
C SER A 327 14.48 56.12 38.15
N CYS A 328 14.22 54.98 38.80
CA CYS A 328 13.83 54.91 40.20
C CYS A 328 15.01 55.27 41.09
N THR A 329 16.16 54.61 40.91
CA THR A 329 17.40 54.94 41.65
C THR A 329 17.88 56.37 41.36
N ALA A 330 17.75 56.87 40.12
CA ALA A 330 18.05 58.28 39.82
C ALA A 330 17.01 59.28 40.37
N ASN A 331 15.93 58.80 40.99
CA ASN A 331 14.99 59.63 41.75
C ASN A 331 15.24 59.52 43.26
N THR A 332 15.53 58.33 43.82
CA THR A 332 15.95 58.23 45.23
C THR A 332 17.20 59.07 45.46
N VAL A 333 18.25 58.93 44.65
CA VAL A 333 19.49 59.73 44.76
C VAL A 333 19.24 61.23 44.61
N ARG A 334 18.16 61.64 43.92
CA ARG A 334 17.72 63.06 43.89
C ARG A 334 17.00 63.50 45.15
N GLU A 335 16.21 62.63 45.76
CA GLU A 335 15.48 62.87 47.00
C GLU A 335 16.45 62.87 48.19
N GLU A 336 17.35 61.89 48.28
CA GLU A 336 18.52 61.80 49.18
C GLU A 336 19.39 63.08 49.10
N LEU A 337 19.71 63.53 47.87
CA LEU A 337 20.45 64.76 47.62
C LEU A 337 19.63 66.02 47.97
N HIS A 338 18.32 66.02 47.77
CA HIS A 338 17.45 67.14 48.14
C HIS A 338 17.33 67.25 49.67
N GLU A 339 17.11 66.14 50.37
CA GLU A 339 17.17 66.08 51.83
C GLU A 339 18.52 66.55 52.33
N SER A 340 19.62 66.05 51.77
CA SER A 340 20.98 66.47 52.16
C SER A 340 21.21 67.97 51.95
N ARG A 341 20.66 68.56 50.88
CA ARG A 341 20.65 70.03 50.70
C ARG A 341 19.81 70.74 51.77
N MET A 342 18.62 70.25 52.10
CA MET A 342 17.76 70.82 53.14
C MET A 342 18.38 70.70 54.54
N ARG A 343 19.07 69.58 54.84
CA ARG A 343 19.90 69.37 56.04
C ARG A 343 21.07 70.38 56.07
N ILE A 344 21.76 70.62 54.95
CA ILE A 344 22.81 71.63 54.84
C ILE A 344 22.27 73.05 55.01
N GLU A 345 21.13 73.40 54.41
CA GLU A 345 20.52 74.74 54.52
C GLU A 345 20.03 75.03 55.95
N THR A 346 19.39 74.07 56.61
CA THR A 346 18.96 74.22 58.01
C THR A 346 20.13 74.33 58.98
N LEU A 347 21.16 73.49 58.84
CA LEU A 347 22.42 73.63 59.60
C LEU A 347 23.12 74.96 59.30
N SER A 348 23.11 75.43 58.06
CA SER A 348 23.67 76.74 57.68
C SER A 348 22.89 77.90 58.31
N SER A 349 21.57 77.80 58.42
CA SER A 349 20.76 78.77 59.18
C SER A 349 21.12 78.76 60.65
N HIS A 350 21.21 77.59 61.30
CA HIS A 350 21.62 77.49 62.70
C HIS A 350 23.03 78.05 62.94
N ILE A 351 23.97 77.84 62.01
CA ILE A 351 25.30 78.47 62.05
C ILE A 351 25.18 79.99 61.93
N ALA A 352 24.34 80.52 61.03
CA ALA A 352 24.13 81.96 60.87
C ALA A 352 23.46 82.59 62.10
N ASP A 353 22.50 81.92 62.72
CA ASP A 353 21.84 82.36 63.96
C ASP A 353 22.80 82.35 65.15
N ILE A 354 23.59 81.28 65.34
CA ILE A 354 24.62 81.23 66.39
C ILE A 354 25.72 82.27 66.14
N GLN A 355 26.11 82.53 64.89
CA GLN A 355 27.04 83.62 64.56
C GLN A 355 26.45 85.00 64.89
N LYS A 356 25.15 85.20 64.65
CA LYS A 356 24.43 86.44 64.98
C LYS A 356 24.31 86.65 66.49
N GLU A 357 24.01 85.60 67.25
CA GLU A 357 24.07 85.65 68.72
C GLU A 357 25.50 85.93 69.21
N SER A 358 26.51 85.25 68.66
CA SER A 358 27.91 85.49 69.01
C SER A 358 28.34 86.94 68.76
N ARG A 359 27.89 87.56 67.66
CA ARG A 359 28.12 88.99 67.39
C ARG A 359 27.40 89.86 68.42
N ALA A 360 26.13 89.61 68.72
CA ALA A 360 25.40 90.35 69.73
C ALA A 360 26.03 90.26 71.14
N TRP A 361 26.62 89.10 71.50
CA TRP A 361 27.39 88.95 72.73
C TRP A 361 28.74 89.70 72.69
N GLN A 362 29.43 89.73 71.54
CA GLN A 362 30.65 90.52 71.34
C GLN A 362 30.38 92.03 71.42
N ASP A 363 29.36 92.51 70.72
CA ASP A 363 28.89 93.90 70.79
C ASP A 363 28.54 94.27 72.23
N ARG A 364 27.84 93.40 72.95
CA ARG A 364 27.47 93.62 74.36
C ARG A 364 28.67 93.59 75.31
N VAL A 365 29.73 92.84 75.01
CA VAL A 365 31.00 92.93 75.75
C VAL A 365 31.65 94.28 75.50
N HIS A 366 31.76 94.71 74.24
CA HIS A 366 32.33 96.02 73.90
C HIS A 366 31.54 97.18 74.53
N GLU A 367 30.20 97.17 74.52
CA GLU A 367 29.38 98.17 75.25
C GLU A 367 29.74 98.26 76.74
N LEU A 368 30.02 97.12 77.39
CA LEU A 368 30.37 97.06 78.81
C LEU A 368 31.82 97.50 79.08
N GLU A 369 32.74 97.19 78.17
CA GLU A 369 34.12 97.70 78.19
C GLU A 369 34.14 99.22 78.00
N ASP A 370 33.29 99.74 77.12
CA ASP A 370 33.17 101.16 76.80
C ASP A 370 32.42 101.95 77.90
N ALA A 371 31.46 101.33 78.58
CA ALA A 371 30.88 101.89 79.80
C ALA A 371 31.91 101.96 80.95
N LEU A 372 32.72 100.90 81.11
CA LEU A 372 33.79 100.85 82.11
C LEU A 372 34.93 101.84 81.79
N SER A 373 35.24 102.08 80.52
CA SER A 373 36.26 103.06 80.10
C SER A 373 35.82 104.49 80.43
N LYS A 374 34.55 104.83 80.12
CA LYS A 374 33.91 106.12 80.46
C LYS A 374 33.87 106.35 81.97
N GLU A 375 33.49 105.35 82.76
CA GLU A 375 33.44 105.52 84.23
C GLU A 375 34.83 105.66 84.87
N ARG A 376 35.83 104.94 84.35
CA ARG A 376 37.25 105.15 84.70
C ARG A 376 37.77 106.53 84.30
N GLU A 377 37.18 107.18 83.29
CA GLU A 377 37.50 108.57 82.92
C GLU A 377 36.80 109.59 83.82
N ASN A 378 35.53 109.37 84.17
CA ASN A 378 34.81 110.18 85.15
C ASN A 378 35.53 110.21 86.50
N CYS A 379 35.94 109.05 87.01
CA CYS A 379 36.72 108.96 88.26
C CYS A 379 38.07 109.71 88.17
N ARG A 380 38.75 109.69 87.01
CA ARG A 380 39.99 110.46 86.80
C ARG A 380 39.73 111.97 86.77
N LYS A 381 38.64 112.44 86.14
CA LYS A 381 38.24 113.85 86.13
C LYS A 381 37.94 114.36 87.55
N ILE A 382 37.16 113.60 88.32
CA ILE A 382 36.83 113.92 89.72
C ILE A 382 38.10 113.98 90.59
N LEU A 383 39.05 113.05 90.41
CA LEU A 383 40.33 113.09 91.13
C LEU A 383 41.15 114.34 90.76
N ALA A 384 41.28 114.67 89.48
CA ALA A 384 42.01 115.87 89.04
C ALA A 384 41.36 117.18 89.55
N GLU A 385 40.03 117.23 89.65
CA GLU A 385 39.28 118.33 90.25
C GLU A 385 39.61 118.48 91.75
N ASN A 386 39.62 117.39 92.50
CA ASN A 386 40.00 117.38 93.93
C ASN A 386 41.48 117.76 94.11
N GLU A 387 42.37 117.33 93.22
CA GLU A 387 43.78 117.72 93.24
C GLU A 387 43.97 119.23 92.97
N ARG A 388 43.17 119.82 92.07
CA ARG A 388 43.09 121.27 91.84
C ARG A 388 42.65 122.02 93.10
N GLU A 389 41.55 121.60 93.73
CA GLU A 389 41.04 122.23 94.97
C GLU A 389 42.07 122.15 96.12
N VAL A 390 42.77 121.02 96.26
CA VAL A 390 43.86 120.86 97.25
C VAL A 390 45.05 121.76 96.94
N ALA A 391 45.37 122.02 95.67
CA ALA A 391 46.41 122.98 95.28
C ALA A 391 46.00 124.43 95.57
N GLU A 392 44.75 124.81 95.28
CA GLU A 392 44.19 126.13 95.58
C GLU A 392 44.19 126.42 97.09
N MET A 393 43.76 125.47 97.91
CA MET A 393 43.80 125.58 99.38
C MET A 393 45.23 125.73 99.94
N ARG A 394 46.23 125.07 99.33
CA ARG A 394 47.65 125.24 99.69
C ARG A 394 48.17 126.63 99.35
N ASN A 395 47.85 127.13 98.14
CA ASN A 395 48.23 128.48 97.71
C ASN A 395 47.62 129.55 98.63
N LEU A 396 46.34 129.40 99.00
CA LEU A 396 45.66 130.32 99.92
C LEU A 396 46.30 130.32 101.33
N MET A 397 46.65 129.15 101.86
CA MET A 397 47.42 129.07 103.13
C MET A 397 48.77 129.79 103.02
N GLN A 398 49.49 129.59 101.92
CA GLN A 398 50.83 130.17 101.73
C GLN A 398 50.77 131.70 101.53
N GLN A 399 49.71 132.20 100.90
CA GLN A 399 49.42 133.64 100.84
C GLN A 399 49.17 134.22 102.24
N GLN A 400 48.35 133.56 103.08
CA GLN A 400 48.13 134.04 104.45
C GLN A 400 49.42 134.07 105.28
N PHE A 401 50.34 133.11 105.12
CA PHE A 401 51.64 133.18 105.79
C PHE A 401 52.46 134.41 105.36
N SER A 402 52.47 134.74 104.07
CA SER A 402 53.08 135.99 103.56
C SER A 402 52.42 137.24 104.16
N ASP A 403 51.09 137.27 104.24
CA ASP A 403 50.36 138.43 104.78
C ASP A 403 50.61 138.60 106.30
N TYR A 404 50.77 137.50 107.04
CA TYR A 404 51.20 137.52 108.44
C TYR A 404 52.66 137.98 108.63
N GLU A 405 53.56 137.62 107.71
CA GLU A 405 54.97 138.04 107.73
C GLU A 405 55.10 139.55 107.47
N GLN A 406 54.41 140.07 106.44
CA GLN A 406 54.34 141.51 106.16
C GLN A 406 53.73 142.31 107.34
N LEU A 407 52.70 141.77 108.00
CA LEU A 407 52.09 142.39 109.18
C LEU A 407 53.05 142.40 110.38
N LEU A 408 53.91 141.38 110.52
CA LEU A 408 54.94 141.33 111.55
C LEU A 408 56.03 142.38 111.31
N ASP A 409 56.48 142.58 110.07
CA ASP A 409 57.46 143.61 109.69
C ASP A 409 56.92 145.02 109.95
N VAL A 410 55.68 145.33 109.55
CA VAL A 410 55.02 146.61 109.86
C VAL A 410 54.92 146.83 111.37
N LYS A 411 54.60 145.79 112.13
CA LYS A 411 54.56 145.84 113.60
C LYS A 411 55.94 146.10 114.21
N LEU A 412 57.02 145.55 113.65
CA LEU A 412 58.39 145.78 114.12
C LEU A 412 58.86 147.22 113.82
N ALA A 413 58.50 147.77 112.66
CA ALA A 413 58.76 149.17 112.34
C ALA A 413 58.05 150.13 113.32
N LEU A 414 56.77 149.88 113.61
CA LEU A 414 55.99 150.67 114.58
C LEU A 414 56.56 150.58 116.01
N ASP A 415 57.02 149.41 116.46
CA ASP A 415 57.70 149.28 117.76
C ASP A 415 59.00 150.11 117.81
N MET A 416 59.77 150.15 116.71
CA MET A 416 60.97 150.99 116.60
C MET A 416 60.64 152.47 116.68
N GLU A 417 59.64 152.95 115.95
CA GLU A 417 59.16 154.34 116.03
C GLU A 417 58.68 154.69 117.44
N ILE A 418 57.86 153.85 118.07
CA ILE A 418 57.38 154.06 119.45
C ILE A 418 58.56 154.11 120.44
N SER A 419 59.63 153.34 120.22
CA SER A 419 60.84 153.40 121.05
C SER A 419 61.62 154.72 120.88
N ALA A 420 61.60 155.31 119.67
CA ALA A 420 62.21 156.61 119.40
C ALA A 420 61.39 157.76 120.01
N TYR A 421 60.06 157.73 119.86
CA TYR A 421 59.17 158.71 120.49
C TYR A 421 59.26 158.69 122.02
N ARG A 422 59.36 157.49 122.65
CA ARG A 422 59.61 157.38 124.10
C ARG A 422 60.91 158.04 124.52
N LYS A 423 62.03 157.74 123.86
CA LYS A 423 63.34 158.35 124.19
C LYS A 423 63.36 159.87 124.03
N LEU A 424 62.65 160.41 123.05
CA LEU A 424 62.55 161.86 122.87
C LEU A 424 61.74 162.52 123.99
N LEU A 425 60.62 161.91 124.40
CA LEU A 425 59.79 162.39 125.51
C LEU A 425 60.49 162.23 126.87
N GLU A 426 61.16 161.10 127.12
CA GLU A 426 62.00 160.87 128.31
C GLU A 426 63.08 161.97 128.47
N SER A 427 63.57 162.55 127.36
CA SER A 427 64.54 163.66 127.38
C SER A 427 63.95 165.06 127.64
N GLU A 428 62.64 165.26 127.49
CA GLU A 428 61.93 166.48 127.96
C GLU A 428 61.35 166.29 129.37
N GLU A 429 61.00 165.07 129.77
CA GLU A 429 60.47 164.75 131.11
C GLU A 429 61.50 164.97 132.25
N GLU A 430 62.81 164.99 131.96
CA GLU A 430 63.83 165.49 132.91
C GLU A 430 63.73 167.00 133.19
N ARG A 431 63.14 167.77 132.26
CA ARG A 431 62.95 169.23 132.41
C ARG A 431 61.55 169.60 132.90
N LEU A 432 60.52 168.84 132.52
CA LEU A 432 59.12 169.02 132.92
C LEU A 432 58.42 167.67 133.16
N ARG A 433 58.52 167.14 134.38
CA ARG A 433 57.94 165.83 134.78
C ARG A 433 56.40 165.80 134.77
N LEU A 434 55.76 164.73 134.25
CA LEU A 434 54.52 164.03 134.76
C LEU A 434 53.95 162.92 133.80
N SER A 435 53.44 161.78 134.31
CA SER A 435 52.87 160.58 133.59
C SER A 435 51.82 159.81 134.48
N PRO A 436 51.22 158.58 134.25
CA PRO A 436 51.41 157.46 133.26
C PRO A 436 50.09 156.73 132.74
N GLY A 437 50.14 155.48 132.20
CA GLY A 437 48.92 154.60 132.00
C GLY A 437 49.02 153.20 131.23
N PRO A 438 48.15 152.13 131.43
CA PRO A 438 48.32 150.68 130.95
C PRO A 438 47.10 149.74 130.43
N SER A 439 47.25 148.51 129.77
CA SER A 439 46.17 147.45 129.33
C SER A 439 46.56 145.98 128.71
N SER A 440 45.63 144.97 128.38
CA SER A 440 45.64 143.73 127.38
C SER A 440 45.08 142.24 127.72
N ARG A 441 44.54 141.31 126.79
CA ARG A 441 44.35 139.74 126.86
C ARG A 441 43.70 138.90 125.60
N VAL A 442 43.74 137.50 125.43
CA VAL A 442 43.21 136.58 124.25
C VAL A 442 42.94 134.98 124.49
N THR A 443 42.27 134.09 123.62
CA THR A 443 42.05 132.52 123.66
C THR A 443 41.48 131.70 122.37
N VAL A 444 41.44 130.29 122.20
CA VAL A 444 41.05 129.39 120.97
C VAL A 444 40.47 127.86 121.12
N SER A 445 40.24 126.94 120.06
CA SER A 445 39.45 125.58 120.03
C SER A 445 39.79 124.35 118.98
N ARG A 446 39.01 123.17 118.83
CA ARG A 446 39.15 121.83 117.98
C ARG A 446 37.90 120.79 117.93
N ALA A 447 37.64 119.52 117.38
CA ALA A 447 38.03 118.36 116.40
C ALA A 447 36.93 117.14 116.36
N SER A 448 36.71 115.89 115.71
CA SER A 448 37.07 114.77 114.66
C SER A 448 35.90 113.62 114.51
N SER A 449 35.69 112.38 113.86
CA SER A 449 36.18 111.18 112.96
C SER A 449 34.96 110.23 112.42
N SER A 450 34.77 108.99 111.77
CA SER A 450 35.35 107.61 111.26
C SER A 450 34.33 106.80 110.25
N ARG A 451 34.16 105.50 109.68
CA ARG A 451 34.49 103.95 109.58
C ARG A 451 33.83 103.24 108.25
N SER A 452 33.61 101.94 107.72
CA SER A 452 33.74 100.37 107.76
C SER A 452 33.21 99.62 106.39
N VAL A 453 33.03 98.29 105.89
CA VAL A 453 33.30 96.74 106.00
C VAL A 453 32.87 95.79 104.70
N ARG A 454 32.83 94.38 104.60
CA ARG A 454 32.78 93.37 103.36
C ARG A 454 32.24 91.83 103.57
N THR A 455 32.08 90.67 102.76
CA THR A 455 31.80 90.05 101.32
C THR A 455 31.77 88.40 101.13
N THR A 456 31.15 87.64 100.11
CA THR A 456 31.03 86.05 99.91
C THR A 456 30.71 85.29 98.48
N ARG A 457 30.75 83.89 98.23
CA ARG A 457 30.28 83.00 96.99
C ARG A 457 30.29 81.35 96.97
N GLY A 458 29.95 80.52 95.86
CA GLY A 458 29.77 78.95 95.76
C GLY A 458 29.78 78.05 94.36
N LYS A 459 29.46 76.67 94.25
CA LYS A 459 29.60 75.66 93.01
C LYS A 459 28.72 74.27 92.81
N ARG A 460 29.02 73.21 91.91
CA ARG A 460 28.16 72.00 91.33
C ARG A 460 28.84 70.59 90.83
N LYS A 461 28.14 69.42 90.43
CA LYS A 461 28.60 67.97 89.98
C LYS A 461 27.75 67.08 88.90
N ARG A 462 28.09 65.77 88.50
CA ARG A 462 27.52 64.77 87.42
C ARG A 462 27.66 63.14 87.62
N ILE A 463 27.19 62.16 86.75
CA ILE A 463 27.13 60.60 86.84
C ILE A 463 26.99 59.67 85.51
N ASP A 464 27.12 58.27 85.52
CA ASP A 464 27.34 57.23 84.39
C ASP A 464 26.88 55.67 84.58
N VAL A 465 26.89 54.69 83.56
CA VAL A 465 26.41 53.19 83.45
C VAL A 465 26.99 52.29 82.21
N GLU A 466 26.82 50.99 81.72
CA GLU A 466 26.24 49.55 81.96
C GLU A 466 26.72 48.33 80.93
N GLU A 467 26.20 47.02 80.87
CA GLU A 467 26.65 45.70 80.12
C GLU A 467 25.53 44.54 79.79
N SER A 468 25.54 43.24 79.20
CA SER A 468 26.24 42.18 78.28
C SER A 468 25.33 40.81 78.07
N GLU A 469 25.36 39.57 77.38
CA GLU A 469 26.10 38.52 76.47
C GLU A 469 25.19 37.36 75.70
N ALA A 470 25.64 36.32 74.85
CA ALA A 470 24.83 35.19 74.11
C ALA A 470 25.49 33.83 73.44
N SER A 471 24.78 32.76 72.84
CA SER A 471 25.29 31.46 72.10
C SER A 471 24.30 30.36 71.36
N SER A 472 24.69 29.28 70.54
CA SER A 472 23.76 28.38 69.63
C SER A 472 24.12 26.93 68.91
N SER A 473 23.24 26.28 68.03
CA SER A 473 23.36 24.93 67.23
C SER A 473 22.31 24.49 66.05
N VAL A 474 22.41 23.31 65.27
CA VAL A 474 21.68 22.90 63.93
C VAL A 474 21.40 21.32 63.56
N SER A 475 20.64 20.84 62.48
CA SER A 475 20.34 19.36 62.04
C SER A 475 19.77 18.96 60.55
N ILE A 476 19.23 17.71 60.23
CA ILE A 476 18.78 17.12 58.86
C ILE A 476 17.48 16.18 58.89
N SER A 477 16.72 15.92 57.77
CA SER A 477 15.50 15.01 57.73
C SER A 477 15.09 14.23 56.41
N HIS A 478 14.11 13.28 56.50
CA HIS A 478 13.54 12.46 55.38
C HIS A 478 12.01 12.16 55.52
N SER A 479 11.26 11.91 54.43
CA SER A 479 9.82 11.55 54.45
C SER A 479 9.34 10.60 53.33
N ALA A 480 8.33 9.74 53.58
CA ALA A 480 7.77 8.79 52.59
C ALA A 480 6.28 8.47 52.84
N SER A 481 5.53 8.15 51.77
CA SER A 481 4.12 7.72 51.82
C SER A 481 3.75 6.76 50.67
N ALA A 482 2.75 5.92 50.89
CA ALA A 482 2.17 5.03 49.87
C ALA A 482 0.66 4.89 50.10
N THR A 483 -0.11 4.93 49.00
CA THR A 483 -1.58 4.88 48.97
C THR A 483 -2.10 3.53 48.48
N GLY A 484 -1.23 2.66 47.95
CA GLY A 484 -1.60 1.35 47.40
C GLY A 484 -0.49 0.30 47.56
N ASN A 485 -0.61 -0.79 46.79
CA ASN A 485 0.21 -2.01 46.92
C ASN A 485 1.74 -1.82 46.73
N ILE A 486 2.19 -0.68 46.18
CA ILE A 486 3.59 -0.42 45.84
C ILE A 486 4.14 0.74 46.67
N SER A 487 5.34 0.57 47.22
CA SER A 487 6.06 1.60 47.98
C SER A 487 7.44 1.89 47.38
N ILE A 488 7.98 3.10 47.64
CA ILE A 488 9.32 3.52 47.22
C ILE A 488 10.31 3.21 48.36
N GLU A 489 11.00 2.08 48.26
CA GLU A 489 11.85 1.54 49.33
C GLU A 489 13.18 2.27 49.46
N GLU A 490 13.76 2.74 48.35
CA GLU A 490 15.01 3.50 48.35
C GLU A 490 15.10 4.46 47.14
N ILE A 491 15.74 5.61 47.37
CA ILE A 491 16.13 6.58 46.35
C ILE A 491 17.63 6.78 46.51
N ASP A 492 18.40 6.57 45.45
CA ASP A 492 19.81 6.91 45.46
C ASP A 492 20.00 8.44 45.33
N VAL A 493 20.77 9.02 46.24
CA VAL A 493 21.09 10.46 46.26
C VAL A 493 21.95 10.86 45.06
N ASP A 494 22.90 10.00 44.66
CA ASP A 494 23.73 10.22 43.46
C ASP A 494 22.92 10.14 42.15
N GLY A 495 21.72 9.55 42.19
CA GLY A 495 20.85 9.44 41.02
C GLY A 495 21.16 8.26 40.09
N LYS A 496 21.73 7.17 40.60
CA LYS A 496 22.00 5.94 39.83
C LYS A 496 20.77 5.02 39.74
N PHE A 497 19.95 4.95 40.80
CA PHE A 497 18.75 4.12 40.83
C PHE A 497 17.61 4.64 41.73
N ILE A 498 16.43 4.05 41.54
CA ILE A 498 15.28 4.11 42.45
C ILE A 498 14.77 2.67 42.62
N ARG A 499 14.45 2.24 43.86
CA ARG A 499 13.91 0.91 44.13
C ARG A 499 12.48 0.97 44.67
N LEU A 500 11.60 0.20 44.04
CA LEU A 500 10.21 -0.02 44.45
C LEU A 500 10.03 -1.42 45.06
N LYS A 501 9.00 -1.57 45.88
CA LYS A 501 8.58 -2.84 46.49
C LYS A 501 7.07 -3.01 46.42
N ASN A 502 6.61 -4.17 45.94
CA ASN A 502 5.23 -4.60 46.17
C ASN A 502 5.12 -5.10 47.61
N THR A 503 4.36 -4.39 48.43
CA THR A 503 4.12 -4.70 49.86
C THR A 503 2.83 -5.49 50.09
N SER A 504 2.17 -5.93 49.01
CA SER A 504 0.98 -6.79 49.07
C SER A 504 1.32 -8.26 48.79
N GLU A 505 0.39 -9.14 49.17
CA GLU A 505 0.43 -10.59 48.89
C GLU A 505 -0.07 -10.95 47.48
N GLN A 506 -0.30 -9.96 46.60
CA GLN A 506 -0.85 -10.17 45.25
C GLN A 506 0.07 -9.60 44.17
N ASP A 507 0.12 -10.25 43.00
CA ASP A 507 0.90 -9.80 41.84
C ASP A 507 0.29 -8.53 41.24
N GLN A 508 1.03 -7.42 41.26
CA GLN A 508 0.56 -6.12 40.79
C GLN A 508 0.90 -5.92 39.29
N PRO A 509 -0.09 -5.86 38.37
CA PRO A 509 0.16 -5.39 37.02
C PRO A 509 0.50 -3.89 37.04
N MET A 510 1.61 -3.54 36.40
CA MET A 510 2.19 -2.19 36.36
C MET A 510 2.10 -1.57 34.96
N GLY A 511 1.41 -2.22 34.00
CA GLY A 511 1.37 -1.78 32.61
C GLY A 511 0.80 -0.36 32.47
N GLY A 512 1.58 0.55 31.90
CA GLY A 512 1.18 1.96 31.73
C GLY A 512 1.31 2.83 32.99
N TRP A 513 1.85 2.30 34.10
CA TRP A 513 2.21 3.12 35.26
C TRP A 513 3.45 3.97 34.95
N GLU A 514 3.62 5.08 35.66
CA GLU A 514 4.69 6.04 35.43
C GLU A 514 5.34 6.50 36.75
N MET A 515 6.66 6.47 36.82
CA MET A 515 7.44 6.89 37.97
C MET A 515 8.19 8.18 37.62
N ILE A 516 8.01 9.23 38.42
CA ILE A 516 8.48 10.59 38.17
C ILE A 516 9.38 11.03 39.32
N ARG A 517 10.66 11.33 39.04
CA ARG A 517 11.55 12.05 39.97
C ARG A 517 11.51 13.55 39.64
N LYS A 518 11.54 14.38 40.67
CA LYS A 518 11.65 15.84 40.62
C LYS A 518 12.82 16.27 41.49
N ILE A 519 13.60 17.24 41.00
CA ILE A 519 14.70 17.92 41.71
C ILE A 519 14.61 19.38 41.29
N GLY A 520 14.17 20.26 42.22
CA GLY A 520 13.65 21.58 41.83
C GLY A 520 12.59 21.46 40.73
N ASP A 521 12.71 22.29 39.70
CA ASP A 521 11.82 22.29 38.52
C ASP A 521 12.12 21.18 37.51
N THR A 522 13.28 20.53 37.59
CA THR A 522 13.62 19.44 36.67
C THR A 522 12.84 18.18 37.03
N SER A 523 12.15 17.59 36.04
CA SER A 523 11.40 16.34 36.24
C SER A 523 11.72 15.27 35.19
N ALA A 524 11.75 14.02 35.64
CA ALA A 524 12.30 12.87 34.92
C ALA A 524 11.35 11.67 35.09
N SER A 525 10.75 11.17 33.99
CA SER A 525 9.70 10.15 34.03
C SER A 525 10.05 8.83 33.31
N TYR A 526 9.84 7.71 34.01
CA TYR A 526 9.98 6.34 33.51
C TYR A 526 8.62 5.64 33.45
N ARG A 527 8.28 5.05 32.29
CA ARG A 527 7.00 4.37 32.07
C ARG A 527 7.17 2.85 31.96
N TYR A 528 6.38 2.11 32.72
CA TYR A 528 6.42 0.65 32.73
C TYR A 528 5.73 0.04 31.50
N THR A 529 6.39 -0.93 30.87
CA THR A 529 5.85 -1.61 29.67
C THR A 529 4.53 -2.32 29.98
N SER A 530 3.61 -2.37 29.02
CA SER A 530 2.24 -2.88 29.19
C SER A 530 2.11 -4.35 29.62
N ARG A 531 3.21 -5.11 29.66
CA ARG A 531 3.27 -6.52 30.10
C ARG A 531 4.04 -6.70 31.42
N TYR A 532 4.49 -5.62 32.06
CA TYR A 532 5.24 -5.71 33.30
C TYR A 532 4.32 -5.93 34.51
N VAL A 533 4.66 -6.92 35.33
CA VAL A 533 3.95 -7.33 36.55
C VAL A 533 4.99 -7.47 37.66
N LEU A 534 4.79 -6.78 38.77
CA LEU A 534 5.64 -6.87 39.95
C LEU A 534 5.00 -7.81 40.96
N LYS A 535 5.64 -8.95 41.23
CA LYS A 535 5.02 -10.01 42.02
C LYS A 535 4.82 -9.64 43.49
N ALA A 536 3.94 -10.37 44.17
CA ALA A 536 3.77 -10.30 45.62
C ALA A 536 5.12 -10.28 46.37
N GLY A 537 5.31 -9.33 47.27
CA GLY A 537 6.56 -9.14 48.03
C GLY A 537 7.81 -8.74 47.22
N GLN A 538 7.75 -8.65 45.89
CA GLN A 538 8.92 -8.46 45.04
C GLN A 538 9.40 -7.00 45.01
N THR A 539 10.72 -6.80 44.99
CA THR A 539 11.37 -5.52 44.67
C THR A 539 11.71 -5.40 43.18
N VAL A 540 11.74 -4.16 42.68
CA VAL A 540 12.30 -3.81 41.37
C VAL A 540 13.16 -2.56 41.50
N THR A 541 14.36 -2.62 40.93
CA THR A 541 15.31 -1.51 40.86
C THR A 541 15.32 -0.95 39.43
N ILE A 542 15.17 0.36 39.29
CA ILE A 542 15.16 1.05 38.01
C ILE A 542 16.44 1.89 37.94
N TRP A 543 17.43 1.31 37.25
CA TRP A 543 18.76 1.86 37.04
C TRP A 543 18.76 2.87 35.88
N ALA A 544 19.51 3.95 36.02
CA ALA A 544 19.78 4.86 34.91
C ALA A 544 20.86 4.28 33.96
N ALA A 545 20.95 4.78 32.73
CA ALA A 545 21.79 4.17 31.70
C ALA A 545 23.31 4.23 32.00
N ASN A 546 23.78 5.18 32.83
CA ASN A 546 25.20 5.27 33.21
C ASN A 546 25.61 4.38 34.39
N ALA A 547 24.67 3.69 35.06
CA ALA A 547 24.91 3.03 36.34
C ALA A 547 25.80 1.77 36.28
N GLY A 548 26.23 1.34 35.08
CA GLY A 548 27.15 0.20 34.88
C GLY A 548 26.54 -1.20 35.10
N VAL A 549 25.29 -1.28 35.57
CA VAL A 549 24.56 -2.53 35.77
C VAL A 549 24.02 -3.08 34.43
N THR A 550 23.95 -4.42 34.31
CA THR A 550 23.32 -5.10 33.15
C THR A 550 21.87 -5.45 33.46
N ALA A 551 20.95 -5.21 32.52
CA ALA A 551 19.52 -5.40 32.75
C ALA A 551 19.16 -6.87 33.02
N SER A 552 18.51 -7.13 34.15
CA SER A 552 17.95 -8.44 34.51
C SER A 552 16.46 -8.31 34.88
N PRO A 553 15.57 -8.11 33.88
CA PRO A 553 14.13 -8.13 34.13
C PRO A 553 13.68 -9.51 34.68
N PRO A 554 12.76 -9.57 35.66
CA PRO A 554 11.94 -8.46 36.15
C PRO A 554 12.56 -7.64 37.30
N THR A 555 13.66 -8.05 37.94
CA THR A 555 14.17 -7.33 39.13
C THR A 555 14.90 -6.03 38.79
N ASP A 556 15.59 -5.99 37.65
CA ASP A 556 16.49 -4.87 37.32
C ASP A 556 16.18 -4.34 35.92
N LEU A 557 15.56 -3.16 35.89
CA LEU A 557 15.16 -2.44 34.69
C LEU A 557 16.15 -1.31 34.43
N ILE A 558 16.56 -1.09 33.18
CA ILE A 558 17.42 0.04 32.79
C ILE A 558 16.60 1.06 32.00
N TRP A 559 16.65 2.32 32.45
CA TRP A 559 16.10 3.44 31.71
C TRP A 559 17.06 3.89 30.61
N LYS A 560 17.09 3.14 29.50
CA LYS A 560 18.05 3.29 28.39
C LYS A 560 18.12 4.68 27.74
N ASN A 561 17.12 5.54 27.96
CA ASN A 561 16.98 6.83 27.31
C ASN A 561 17.45 8.00 28.18
N GLN A 562 17.89 7.77 29.42
CA GLN A 562 18.44 8.80 30.30
C GLN A 562 19.67 8.31 31.06
N ASN A 563 20.70 9.15 31.12
CA ASN A 563 21.99 8.77 31.68
C ASN A 563 21.96 8.68 33.21
N SER A 564 21.26 9.58 33.90
CA SER A 564 21.08 9.55 35.36
C SER A 564 19.65 9.92 35.77
N TRP A 565 19.30 9.68 37.02
CA TRP A 565 18.11 10.20 37.70
C TRP A 565 18.29 11.63 38.26
N GLY A 566 19.48 12.23 38.08
CA GLY A 566 19.85 13.54 38.60
C GLY A 566 20.29 13.52 40.08
N THR A 567 21.31 14.31 40.40
CA THR A 567 21.83 14.54 41.75
C THR A 567 21.38 15.92 42.23
N GLY A 568 21.02 16.07 43.50
CA GLY A 568 20.69 17.38 44.06
C GLY A 568 20.10 17.32 45.46
N GLU A 569 20.06 18.48 46.10
CA GLU A 569 19.33 18.72 47.35
C GLU A 569 17.82 18.85 47.03
N ASP A 570 16.96 18.43 47.95
CA ASP A 570 15.49 18.36 47.80
C ASP A 570 14.97 17.50 46.60
N VAL A 571 15.28 16.20 46.67
CA VAL A 571 14.70 15.18 45.77
C VAL A 571 13.28 14.78 46.21
N LYS A 572 12.33 14.73 45.25
CA LYS A 572 11.00 14.10 45.41
C LYS A 572 10.74 13.07 44.30
N VAL A 573 10.37 11.85 44.65
CA VAL A 573 9.92 10.80 43.71
C VAL A 573 8.44 10.51 43.94
N VAL A 574 7.70 10.31 42.85
CA VAL A 574 6.26 10.00 42.81
C VAL A 574 6.03 8.81 41.88
N LEU A 575 5.13 7.91 42.25
CA LEU A 575 4.63 6.83 41.40
C LEU A 575 3.16 7.07 41.06
N LYS A 576 2.81 7.04 39.77
CA LYS A 576 1.46 7.17 39.24
C LYS A 576 0.97 5.85 38.66
N ASN A 577 -0.30 5.53 38.89
CA ASN A 577 -0.97 4.39 38.25
C ASN A 577 -1.32 4.70 36.78
N SER A 578 -1.87 3.72 36.06
CA SER A 578 -2.30 3.86 34.67
C SER A 578 -3.50 4.81 34.43
N GLN A 579 -4.04 5.43 35.50
CA GLN A 579 -5.08 6.47 35.44
C GLN A 579 -4.53 7.86 35.81
N GLY A 580 -3.23 7.96 36.19
CA GLY A 580 -2.55 9.21 36.54
C GLY A 580 -2.55 9.56 38.03
N GLU A 581 -3.23 8.76 38.87
CA GLU A 581 -3.35 8.97 40.31
C GLU A 581 -2.04 8.65 41.05
N GLU A 582 -1.70 9.44 42.07
CA GLU A 582 -0.44 9.29 42.82
C GLU A 582 -0.58 8.23 43.92
N VAL A 583 0.09 7.09 43.72
CA VAL A 583 -0.03 5.89 44.54
C VAL A 583 1.15 5.66 45.49
N ALA A 584 2.28 6.36 45.28
CA ALA A 584 3.35 6.49 46.27
C ALA A 584 4.16 7.78 46.07
N GLN A 585 4.73 8.32 47.15
CA GLN A 585 5.66 9.45 47.14
C GLN A 585 6.80 9.23 48.15
N ARG A 586 8.00 9.73 47.85
CA ARG A 586 9.09 9.85 48.83
C ARG A 586 9.95 11.09 48.57
N SER A 587 10.45 11.71 49.63
CA SER A 587 11.16 13.00 49.61
C SER A 587 12.25 13.09 50.68
N THR A 588 13.30 13.86 50.41
CA THR A 588 14.49 14.00 51.28
C THR A 588 14.92 15.46 51.35
N VAL A 589 15.00 16.06 52.55
CA VAL A 589 15.15 17.52 52.72
C VAL A 589 16.20 17.87 53.77
N PHE A 590 17.10 18.78 53.40
CA PHE A 590 18.17 19.32 54.26
C PHE A 590 17.75 20.67 54.87
N LYS A 591 18.21 21.01 56.08
CA LYS A 591 17.84 22.28 56.72
C LYS A 591 18.95 22.89 57.59
N THR A 592 19.66 23.84 57.02
CA THR A 592 20.60 24.70 57.75
C THR A 592 19.86 25.90 58.34
N THR A 593 20.20 26.31 59.57
CA THR A 593 19.76 27.56 60.18
C THR A 593 20.96 28.48 60.38
N VAL A 594 21.11 29.46 59.49
CA VAL A 594 21.81 30.71 59.76
C VAL A 594 20.72 31.73 60.17
N ASN A 595 21.05 32.62 61.11
CA ASN A 595 20.10 33.54 61.75
C ASN A 595 20.56 35.00 61.55
N GLU A 596 19.67 35.94 61.84
CA GLU A 596 19.74 37.39 61.55
C GLU A 596 19.73 37.74 60.04
N GLU A 597 18.74 38.46 59.48
CA GLU A 597 18.19 39.82 59.79
C GLU A 597 19.10 40.89 59.15
N GLU A 598 18.69 41.48 58.01
CA GLU A 598 17.78 42.66 57.87
C GLU A 598 18.49 43.99 58.20
N GLU A 599 18.82 44.79 57.17
CA GLU A 599 18.41 46.19 56.99
C GLU A 599 18.89 46.73 55.61
N GLU A 600 18.67 48.02 55.30
CA GLU A 600 18.43 48.55 53.95
C GLU A 600 19.50 49.53 53.40
N GLU A 601 19.35 49.85 52.09
CA GLU A 601 19.66 51.14 51.41
C GLU A 601 21.10 51.63 51.06
N GLU A 602 21.08 52.63 50.14
CA GLU A 602 22.10 53.62 49.69
C GLU A 602 23.53 53.20 49.22
N GLY A 603 23.73 53.24 47.89
CA GLY A 603 24.30 54.43 47.21
C GLY A 603 25.79 54.82 47.34
N GLU A 604 26.54 54.73 46.22
CA GLU A 604 27.62 55.66 45.78
C GLU A 604 28.91 55.81 46.68
N GLU A 605 30.11 56.29 46.25
CA GLU A 605 30.68 56.67 44.93
C GLU A 605 32.25 56.61 44.88
N ILE A 606 32.83 56.68 43.67
CA ILE A 606 34.21 57.09 43.20
C ILE A 606 35.53 56.58 43.87
N LEU A 607 36.50 56.21 43.00
CA LEU A 607 37.95 56.60 42.93
C LEU A 607 38.83 55.39 42.55
N GLU A 608 39.21 55.21 41.28
CA GLU A 608 40.27 55.88 40.48
C GLU A 608 41.58 55.06 40.43
N GLY A 609 42.25 54.99 39.27
CA GLY A 609 43.43 54.10 39.13
C GLY A 609 44.11 53.99 37.76
N ASP A 610 43.41 54.32 36.65
CA ASP A 610 43.91 54.81 35.32
C ASP A 610 45.11 54.11 34.60
N VAL A 611 45.47 54.59 33.39
CA VAL A 611 46.78 54.46 32.68
C VAL A 611 47.15 53.06 32.10
N ILE A 612 47.53 52.88 30.82
CA ILE A 612 47.49 53.73 29.61
C ILE A 612 47.75 52.89 28.31
N HIS A 613 47.08 53.22 27.19
CA HIS A 613 47.51 53.04 25.76
C HIS A 613 47.86 51.62 25.18
N GLN A 614 47.91 51.35 23.85
CA GLN A 614 47.57 52.12 22.62
C GLN A 614 47.22 51.19 21.41
N GLN A 615 46.40 51.71 20.47
CA GLN A 615 46.37 51.50 18.99
C GLN A 615 46.48 50.07 18.35
N GLY A 616 45.70 49.80 17.27
CA GLY A 616 45.89 48.55 16.49
C GLY A 616 45.07 48.26 15.21
N SER A 617 44.13 49.11 14.77
CA SER A 617 43.41 48.94 13.48
C SER A 617 44.10 49.70 12.32
N PRO A 618 43.83 49.43 11.01
CA PRO A 618 43.02 48.36 10.40
C PRO A 618 43.75 47.64 9.21
N ARG A 619 43.05 46.75 8.46
CA ARG A 619 43.27 46.62 7.00
C ARG A 619 42.07 46.06 6.22
N LYS A 620 41.65 46.76 5.15
CA LYS A 620 40.68 46.29 4.14
C LYS A 620 41.37 45.97 2.82
N SER A 621 40.89 44.95 2.11
CA SER A 621 41.15 44.69 0.68
C SER A 621 40.03 43.77 0.15
N ARG A 622 39.36 44.01 -0.98
CA ARG A 622 39.50 45.10 -1.97
C ARG A 622 38.13 45.46 -2.59
N ARG A 623 38.05 46.67 -3.14
CA ARG A 623 36.88 47.24 -3.83
C ARG A 623 36.58 46.52 -5.16
N SER A 624 35.30 46.45 -5.53
CA SER A 624 34.84 46.87 -6.86
C SER A 624 33.37 47.32 -6.78
N CYS A 625 32.98 48.34 -7.55
CA CYS A 625 31.59 48.77 -7.75
C CYS A 625 31.52 49.62 -9.02
N ALA A 626 30.66 49.23 -9.97
CA ALA A 626 30.39 49.98 -11.20
C ALA A 626 29.05 49.52 -11.82
N ILE A 627 27.96 50.01 -11.23
CA ILE A 627 26.63 50.32 -11.81
C ILE A 627 26.39 49.87 -13.27
N MET A 628 25.44 48.94 -13.45
CA MET A 628 24.22 49.06 -14.28
C MET A 628 23.25 47.94 -13.87
#